data_AF-A0A0F9M2Z7-F1
#
_entry.id   AF-A0A0F9M2Z7-F1
#
_cell.length_a   1.000
_cell.length_b   1.000
_cell.length_c   1.000
_cell.angle_alpha   90.00
_cell.angle_beta   90.00
_cell.angle_gamma   90.00
#
_symmetry.space_group_name_H-M   'P 1'
#
loop_
_entity.id
_entity.type
_entity.pdbx_description
1 polymer ?
#
loop_
_entity_poly.entity_id
_entity_poly.type
_entity_poly.pdbx_seq_one_letter_code
_entity_poly.pdbx_strand_id
1 'polypeptide(L)'
;MRICSVEGCEKKRDTRGYCAMHNSRMDRNGSLEPKRIRGNPAKRFHLSYVIDPESECWLWIKSLSDSGYGQFSVDGESISAHRYSWELHNGPIPDGLCVLHKCDVKPCVNPDHLFTGTNKDNSQDALKKGRLKLGGLRLGPYARYNKPLPAVEAYLKERS
;
A
#
# COMPACT_ATOMS: atom_id res chain seq x y z
N MET A 1 -37.25 11.31 15.39
CA MET A 1 -36.04 12.12 15.16
C MET A 1 -35.62 11.92 13.71
N ARG A 2 -35.37 12.98 12.92
CA ARG A 2 -34.97 12.80 11.51
C ARG A 2 -33.45 12.59 11.43
N ILE A 3 -33.04 11.51 10.78
CA ILE A 3 -31.64 11.11 10.58
C ILE A 3 -31.05 11.77 9.33
N CYS A 4 -29.72 11.84 9.27
CA CYS A 4 -28.97 12.37 8.13
C CYS A 4 -29.33 11.64 6.83
N SER A 5 -29.49 12.38 5.73
CA SER A 5 -29.79 11.81 4.40
C SER A 5 -28.61 11.07 3.74
N VAL A 6 -27.48 10.88 4.42
CA VAL A 6 -26.33 10.14 3.88
C VAL A 6 -26.48 8.69 4.29
N GLU A 7 -26.38 7.78 3.32
CA GLU A 7 -26.51 6.34 3.54
C GLU A 7 -25.53 5.85 4.63
N GLY A 8 -26.02 5.03 5.56
CA GLY A 8 -25.22 4.53 6.69
C GLY A 8 -24.90 5.56 7.78
N CYS A 9 -25.48 6.77 7.75
CA CYS A 9 -25.25 7.79 8.79
C CYS A 9 -26.42 7.89 9.78
N GLU A 10 -26.18 7.48 11.03
CA GLU A 10 -27.20 7.48 12.08
C GLU A 10 -27.31 8.80 12.86
N LYS A 11 -26.54 9.83 12.47
CA LYS A 11 -26.52 11.12 13.16
C LYS A 11 -27.78 11.95 12.86
N LYS A 12 -28.21 12.77 13.82
CA LYS A 12 -29.33 13.71 13.66
C LYS A 12 -29.04 14.73 12.54
N ARG A 13 -30.03 14.97 11.68
CA ARG A 13 -29.95 16.00 10.63
C ARG A 13 -30.32 17.39 11.15
N ASP A 14 -29.76 18.42 10.53
CA ASP A 14 -30.18 19.82 10.71
C ASP A 14 -31.18 20.27 9.64
N THR A 15 -31.42 21.58 9.56
CA THR A 15 -32.36 22.20 8.61
C THR A 15 -31.94 22.06 7.15
N ARG A 16 -30.65 21.85 6.87
CA ARG A 16 -30.12 21.61 5.51
C ARG A 16 -30.24 20.15 5.07
N GLY A 17 -30.78 19.27 5.93
CA GLY A 17 -31.04 17.86 5.61
C GLY A 17 -29.89 16.90 5.92
N TYR A 18 -28.70 17.40 6.26
CA TYR A 18 -27.54 16.60 6.64
C TYR A 18 -27.18 16.79 8.12
N CYS A 19 -26.36 15.91 8.69
CA CYS A 19 -25.82 16.15 10.03
C CYS A 19 -24.76 17.27 10.00
N ALA A 20 -24.51 17.91 11.16
CA ALA A 20 -23.54 19.00 11.26
C ALA A 20 -22.15 18.65 10.68
N MET A 21 -21.73 17.39 10.85
CA MET A 21 -20.47 16.89 10.26
C MET A 21 -20.51 16.84 8.73
N HIS A 22 -21.62 16.41 8.11
CA HIS A 22 -21.77 16.33 6.66
C HIS A 22 -21.95 17.70 6.02
N ASN A 23 -22.71 18.62 6.64
CA ASN A 23 -22.76 20.02 6.19
C ASN A 23 -21.38 20.67 6.25
N SER A 24 -20.66 20.51 7.36
CA SER A 24 -19.29 21.02 7.47
C SER A 24 -18.32 20.42 6.43
N ARG A 25 -18.54 19.18 5.98
CA ARG A 25 -17.75 18.60 4.87
C ARG A 25 -18.13 19.20 3.53
N MET A 26 -19.43 19.36 3.27
CA MET A 26 -19.94 20.01 2.07
C MET A 26 -19.42 21.45 1.96
N ASP A 27 -19.51 22.23 3.03
CA ASP A 27 -19.06 23.62 3.08
C ASP A 27 -17.54 23.77 2.86
N ARG A 28 -16.73 22.82 3.37
CA ARG A 28 -15.26 22.89 3.26
C ARG A 28 -14.69 22.29 1.97
N ASN A 29 -15.28 21.19 1.50
CA ASN A 29 -14.68 20.33 0.48
C ASN A 29 -15.57 20.14 -0.75
N GLY A 30 -16.80 20.68 -0.76
CA GLY A 30 -17.78 20.45 -1.83
C GLY A 30 -18.27 19.00 -1.93
N SER A 31 -18.05 18.19 -0.90
CA SER A 31 -18.40 16.76 -0.91
C SER A 31 -18.86 16.28 0.46
N LEU A 32 -19.91 15.45 0.46
CA LEU A 32 -20.39 14.72 1.64
C LEU A 32 -19.47 13.55 2.00
N GLU A 33 -18.77 13.02 0.98
CA GLU A 33 -17.84 11.92 1.12
C GLU A 33 -16.56 12.35 1.87
N PRO A 34 -16.04 11.50 2.75
CA PRO A 34 -14.79 11.80 3.45
C PRO A 34 -13.60 11.77 2.47
N LYS A 35 -12.88 12.89 2.33
CA LYS A 35 -11.61 12.96 1.57
C LYS A 35 -10.53 11.95 2.03
N ARG A 36 -10.59 11.47 3.27
CA ARG A 36 -9.69 10.44 3.82
C ARG A 36 -10.50 9.39 4.57
N ILE A 37 -10.33 8.12 4.21
CA ILE A 37 -10.85 7.01 5.01
C ILE A 37 -9.99 6.89 6.27
N ARG A 38 -10.56 7.22 7.43
CA ARG A 38 -9.91 7.07 8.75
C ARG A 38 -10.37 5.74 9.38
N GLY A 39 -9.49 5.11 10.18
CA GLY A 39 -9.87 4.09 11.17
C GLY A 39 -9.94 2.62 10.75
N ASN A 40 -9.93 2.27 9.45
CA ASN A 40 -9.81 0.86 9.04
C ASN A 40 -8.54 0.67 8.18
N PRO A 41 -7.44 0.15 8.77
CA PRO A 41 -6.19 -0.14 8.07
C PRO A 41 -6.36 -1.05 6.85
N ALA A 42 -7.14 -2.13 6.94
CA ALA A 42 -7.35 -3.05 5.81
C ALA A 42 -8.04 -2.34 4.63
N LYS A 43 -9.08 -1.56 4.88
CA LYS A 43 -9.75 -0.78 3.82
C LYS A 43 -8.80 0.24 3.20
N ARG A 44 -7.98 0.91 4.00
CA ARG A 44 -6.96 1.85 3.49
C ARG A 44 -5.90 1.14 2.65
N PHE A 45 -5.50 -0.06 3.04
CA PHE A 45 -4.51 -0.86 2.34
C PHE A 45 -4.99 -1.25 0.94
N HIS A 46 -6.21 -1.78 0.80
CA HIS A 46 -6.79 -2.15 -0.50
C HIS A 46 -7.02 -0.97 -1.46
N LEU A 47 -7.03 0.27 -0.95
CA LEU A 47 -7.11 1.50 -1.76
C LEU A 47 -5.73 2.11 -2.06
N SER A 48 -4.66 1.41 -1.71
CA SER A 48 -3.28 1.93 -1.73
C SER A 48 -2.36 1.19 -2.69
N TYR A 49 -2.90 0.32 -3.54
CA TYR A 49 -2.18 -0.28 -4.66
C TYR A 49 -3.02 -0.30 -5.94
N VAL A 50 -2.34 -0.51 -7.06
CA VAL A 50 -2.95 -0.85 -8.36
C VAL A 50 -2.45 -2.21 -8.80
N ILE A 51 -3.23 -2.94 -9.60
CA ILE A 51 -2.80 -4.24 -10.13
C ILE A 51 -2.17 -4.01 -11.50
N ASP A 52 -0.94 -4.45 -11.66
CA ASP A 52 -0.28 -4.50 -12.96
C ASP A 52 -0.75 -5.73 -13.74
N PRO A 53 -1.35 -5.59 -14.93
CA PRO A 53 -1.95 -6.71 -15.64
C PRO A 53 -0.92 -7.67 -16.28
N GLU A 54 0.32 -7.23 -16.47
CA GLU A 54 1.38 -8.07 -17.05
C GLU A 54 2.10 -8.91 -16.00
N SER A 55 2.51 -8.27 -14.90
CA SER A 55 3.25 -8.94 -13.82
C SER A 55 2.37 -9.45 -12.69
N GLU A 56 1.07 -9.14 -12.69
CA GLU A 56 0.11 -9.40 -11.60
C GLU A 56 0.55 -8.82 -10.23
N CYS A 57 1.52 -7.92 -10.24
CA CYS A 57 1.99 -7.26 -9.04
C CYS A 57 0.95 -6.26 -8.53
N TRP A 58 0.72 -6.27 -7.22
CA TRP A 58 -0.06 -5.22 -6.57
C TRP A 58 0.89 -4.09 -6.21
N LEU A 59 1.00 -3.09 -7.07
CA LEU A 59 1.97 -2.02 -6.97
C LEU A 59 1.50 -0.96 -5.99
N TRP A 60 2.25 -0.78 -4.90
CA TRP A 60 2.01 0.25 -3.91
C TRP A 60 2.11 1.66 -4.51
N ILE A 61 1.08 2.48 -4.32
CA ILE A 61 0.96 3.83 -4.90
C ILE A 61 1.03 4.96 -3.85
N LYS A 62 1.39 4.63 -2.60
CA LYS A 62 1.62 5.62 -1.53
C LYS A 62 3.12 5.82 -1.32
N SER A 63 3.50 6.31 -0.15
CA SER A 63 4.90 6.57 0.20
C SER A 63 5.78 5.34 0.04
N LEU A 64 6.97 5.54 -0.52
CA LEU A 64 8.07 4.58 -0.56
C LEU A 64 9.17 5.04 0.39
N SER A 65 9.93 4.09 0.94
CA SER A 65 11.19 4.37 1.63
C SER A 65 12.31 4.67 0.62
N ASP A 66 13.43 5.21 1.09
CA ASP A 66 14.64 5.45 0.28
C ASP A 66 15.18 4.18 -0.40
N SER A 67 14.90 3.03 0.19
CA SER A 67 15.28 1.72 -0.34
C SER A 67 14.27 1.17 -1.37
N GLY A 68 13.14 1.84 -1.60
CA GLY A 68 12.13 1.52 -2.61
C GLY A 68 10.95 0.66 -2.13
N TYR A 69 10.90 0.31 -0.83
CA TYR A 69 9.77 -0.44 -0.27
C TYR A 69 8.60 0.45 0.09
N GLY A 70 7.38 -0.02 -0.18
CA GLY A 70 6.15 0.63 0.27
C GLY A 70 6.08 0.80 1.78
N GLN A 71 5.65 1.99 2.20
CA GLN A 71 5.44 2.37 3.60
C GLN A 71 3.95 2.58 3.84
N PHE A 72 3.43 1.97 4.91
CA PHE A 72 2.04 2.03 5.31
C PHE A 72 1.92 2.45 6.77
N SER A 73 1.03 3.40 7.06
CA SER A 73 0.80 3.87 8.43
C SER A 73 -0.44 3.24 9.05
N VAL A 74 -0.23 2.48 10.11
CA VAL A 74 -1.25 1.77 10.90
C VAL A 74 -1.15 2.27 12.34
N ASP A 75 -2.25 2.75 12.90
CA ASP A 75 -2.34 3.24 14.29
C ASP A 75 -1.25 4.23 14.73
N GLY A 76 -0.74 5.02 13.79
CA GLY A 76 0.29 6.03 14.01
C GLY A 76 1.72 5.54 13.76
N GLU A 77 1.92 4.24 13.58
CA GLU A 77 3.23 3.64 13.29
C GLU A 77 3.41 3.44 11.78
N SER A 78 4.64 3.63 11.29
CA SER A 78 5.01 3.34 9.90
C SER A 78 5.59 1.95 9.81
N ILE A 79 4.91 1.07 9.08
CA ILE A 79 5.33 -0.31 8.82
C ILE A 79 5.51 -0.53 7.32
N SER A 80 6.24 -1.58 6.94
CA SER A 80 6.37 -1.90 5.52
C SER A 80 5.07 -2.47 4.95
N ALA A 81 4.65 -1.95 3.80
CA ALA A 81 3.38 -2.32 3.18
C ALA A 81 3.30 -3.81 2.80
N HIS A 82 4.39 -4.41 2.35
CA HIS A 82 4.43 -5.84 2.03
C HIS A 82 4.34 -6.73 3.28
N ARG A 83 4.89 -6.29 4.42
CA ARG A 83 4.74 -6.99 5.71
C ARG A 83 3.30 -6.95 6.19
N TYR A 84 2.67 -5.78 6.12
CA TYR A 84 1.24 -5.64 6.43
C TYR A 84 0.38 -6.53 5.52
N SER A 85 0.70 -6.60 4.22
CA SER A 85 0.01 -7.50 3.29
C SER A 85 0.12 -8.96 3.73
N TRP A 86 1.32 -9.40 4.09
CA TRP A 86 1.52 -10.75 4.61
C TRP A 86 0.64 -11.02 5.83
N GLU A 87 0.68 -10.13 6.82
CA GLU A 87 -0.10 -10.30 8.06
C GLU A 87 -1.61 -10.30 7.83
N LEU A 88 -2.09 -9.46 6.91
CA LEU A 88 -3.50 -9.38 6.54
C LEU A 88 -4.01 -10.66 5.88
N HIS A 89 -3.19 -11.31 5.05
CA HIS A 89 -3.61 -12.43 4.20
C HIS A 89 -3.19 -13.82 4.72
N ASN A 90 -2.06 -13.91 5.43
CA ASN A 90 -1.45 -15.16 5.87
C ASN A 90 -1.35 -15.27 7.40
N GLY A 91 -1.62 -14.18 8.13
CA GLY A 91 -1.46 -14.12 9.58
C GLY A 91 -0.04 -13.72 10.02
N PRO A 92 0.27 -13.84 11.33
CA PRO A 92 1.46 -13.25 11.92
C PRO A 92 2.75 -13.75 11.26
N ILE A 93 3.72 -12.86 11.09
CA ILE A 93 5.06 -13.23 10.61
C ILE A 93 5.75 -14.02 11.74
N PRO A 94 6.20 -15.27 11.50
CA PRO A 94 6.88 -16.04 12.54
C PRO A 94 8.17 -15.36 13.02
N ASP A 95 8.50 -15.55 14.29
CA ASP A 95 9.68 -14.95 14.91
C ASP A 95 10.96 -15.28 14.15
N GLY A 96 11.81 -14.25 13.96
CA GLY A 96 13.07 -14.37 13.24
C GLY A 96 12.95 -14.50 11.72
N LEU A 97 11.74 -14.48 11.16
CA LEU A 97 11.52 -14.48 9.71
C LEU A 97 11.27 -13.07 9.16
N CYS A 98 11.65 -12.91 7.90
CA CYS A 98 11.41 -11.73 7.08
C CYS A 98 10.48 -12.09 5.93
N VAL A 99 9.68 -11.13 5.48
CA VAL A 99 8.84 -11.26 4.29
C VAL A 99 9.67 -10.86 3.07
N LEU A 100 9.72 -11.74 2.07
CA LEU A 100 10.54 -11.63 0.87
C LEU A 100 9.68 -11.68 -0.38
N HIS A 101 10.16 -11.08 -1.47
CA HIS A 101 9.48 -11.02 -2.76
C HIS A 101 9.95 -12.14 -3.69
N LYS A 102 9.01 -12.84 -4.34
CA LYS A 102 9.29 -13.75 -5.47
C LYS A 102 9.49 -12.97 -6.77
N CYS A 103 8.71 -11.92 -6.97
CA CYS A 103 8.68 -11.11 -8.20
C CYS A 103 9.78 -10.04 -8.27
N ASP A 104 10.50 -9.81 -7.17
CA ASP A 104 11.61 -8.86 -7.07
C ASP A 104 11.25 -7.38 -7.34
N VAL A 105 9.96 -7.07 -7.35
CA VAL A 105 9.42 -5.72 -7.44
C VAL A 105 9.18 -5.19 -6.03
N LYS A 106 10.06 -4.30 -5.55
CA LYS A 106 10.01 -3.75 -4.18
C LYS A 106 8.67 -3.11 -3.76
N PRO A 107 7.94 -2.36 -4.62
CA PRO A 107 6.63 -1.84 -4.26
C PRO A 107 5.49 -2.87 -4.36
N CYS A 108 5.76 -4.11 -4.76
CA CYS A 108 4.72 -5.14 -4.82
C CYS A 108 4.26 -5.52 -3.41
N VAL A 109 2.95 -5.61 -3.23
CA VAL A 109 2.28 -6.06 -2.01
C VAL A 109 1.34 -7.24 -2.25
N ASN A 110 1.43 -7.92 -3.40
CA ASN A 110 0.60 -9.09 -3.69
C ASN A 110 1.00 -10.25 -2.76
N PRO A 111 0.12 -10.78 -1.89
CA PRO A 111 0.45 -11.86 -0.97
C PRO A 111 0.98 -13.12 -1.65
N ASP A 112 0.53 -13.44 -2.88
CA ASP A 112 1.00 -14.60 -3.63
C ASP A 112 2.44 -14.44 -4.11
N HIS A 113 2.90 -13.19 -4.24
CA HIS A 113 4.28 -12.83 -4.57
C HIS A 113 5.17 -12.70 -3.33
N LEU A 114 4.64 -12.96 -2.14
CA LEU A 114 5.37 -12.91 -0.89
C LEU A 114 5.61 -14.32 -0.32
N PHE A 115 6.66 -14.44 0.49
CA PHE A 115 6.96 -15.63 1.29
C PHE A 115 7.80 -15.24 2.50
N THR A 116 7.75 -16.03 3.57
CA THR A 116 8.63 -15.85 4.73
C THR A 116 9.92 -16.64 4.57
N GLY A 117 11.05 -16.03 4.92
CA GLY A 117 12.35 -16.68 4.96
C GLY A 117 13.27 -16.03 5.98
N THR A 118 14.41 -16.65 6.26
CA THR A 118 15.41 -16.08 7.16
C THR A 118 16.21 -14.97 6.46
N ASN A 119 16.92 -14.14 7.23
CA ASN A 119 17.87 -13.17 6.68
C ASN A 119 18.99 -13.83 5.85
N LYS A 120 19.33 -15.09 6.19
CA LYS A 120 20.28 -15.90 5.43
C LYS A 120 19.70 -16.27 4.07
N ASP A 121 18.43 -16.66 4.02
CA ASP A 121 17.72 -16.98 2.77
C ASP A 121 17.62 -15.75 1.87
N ASN A 122 17.31 -14.57 2.43
CA ASN A 122 17.29 -13.31 1.68
C ASN A 122 18.66 -12.98 1.08
N SER A 123 19.73 -13.14 1.86
CA SER A 123 21.10 -12.84 1.42
C SER A 123 21.58 -13.84 0.35
N GLN A 124 21.20 -15.12 0.48
CA GLN A 124 21.48 -16.15 -0.52
C GLN A 124 20.68 -15.95 -1.80
N ASP A 125 19.40 -15.56 -1.71
CA ASP A 125 18.58 -15.19 -2.87
C ASP A 125 19.16 -13.97 -3.59
N ALA A 126 19.55 -12.94 -2.85
CA ALA A 126 20.24 -11.77 -3.38
C ALA A 126 21.57 -12.16 -4.06
N LEU A 127 22.33 -13.11 -3.51
CA LEU A 127 23.57 -13.60 -4.12
C LEU A 127 23.28 -14.38 -5.42
N LYS A 128 22.35 -15.34 -5.39
CA LYS A 128 21.94 -16.13 -6.57
C LYS A 128 21.42 -15.24 -7.70
N LYS A 129 20.70 -14.17 -7.35
CA LYS A 129 20.13 -13.19 -8.29
C LYS A 129 21.08 -12.05 -8.66
N GLY A 130 22.35 -12.07 -8.21
CA GLY A 130 23.34 -11.06 -8.57
C GLY A 130 23.04 -9.64 -8.04
N ARG A 131 22.35 -9.54 -6.90
CA ARG A 131 21.94 -8.26 -6.29
C ARG A 131 22.91 -7.71 -5.27
N LEU A 132 23.89 -8.51 -4.86
CA LEU A 132 24.91 -8.07 -3.94
C LEU A 132 25.85 -7.08 -4.63
N LYS A 133 26.18 -5.99 -3.94
CA LYS A 133 27.24 -5.08 -4.35
C LYS A 133 28.56 -5.63 -3.80
N LEU A 134 29.45 -6.09 -4.67
CA LEU A 134 30.84 -6.36 -4.30
C LEU A 134 31.67 -5.15 -4.72
N GLY A 135 32.35 -4.50 -3.76
CA GLY A 135 33.27 -3.39 -4.07
C GLY A 135 32.64 -2.22 -4.84
N GLY A 136 31.34 -1.93 -4.63
CA GLY A 136 30.62 -0.86 -5.33
C GLY A 136 30.08 -1.22 -6.71
N LEU A 137 30.43 -2.38 -7.27
CA LEU A 137 29.88 -2.88 -8.54
C LEU A 137 28.61 -3.73 -8.30
N ARG A 138 27.55 -3.45 -9.08
CA ARG A 138 26.33 -4.28 -9.15
C ARG A 138 26.61 -5.47 -10.08
N LEU A 139 26.71 -6.68 -9.53
CA LEU A 139 27.01 -7.89 -10.30
C LEU A 139 25.74 -8.58 -10.81
N GLY A 140 25.11 -8.06 -11.87
CA GLY A 140 24.00 -8.78 -12.52
C GLY A 140 23.23 -7.95 -13.57
N PRO A 141 22.46 -8.61 -14.45
CA PRO A 141 21.72 -7.93 -15.53
C PRO A 141 20.58 -7.02 -15.04
N TYR A 142 20.15 -7.15 -13.79
CA TYR A 142 18.98 -6.45 -13.21
C TYR A 142 19.29 -5.10 -12.55
N ALA A 143 20.18 -4.30 -13.16
CA ALA A 143 20.52 -2.96 -12.67
C ALA A 143 19.44 -1.88 -12.93
N ARG A 144 18.24 -2.24 -13.41
CA ARG A 144 17.32 -1.29 -14.06
C ARG A 144 15.84 -1.56 -13.76
N TYR A 145 15.41 -1.38 -12.53
CA TYR A 145 14.01 -1.02 -12.28
C TYR A 145 13.97 0.26 -11.45
N ASN A 146 14.28 1.35 -12.14
CA ASN A 146 14.05 2.74 -11.75
C ASN A 146 13.22 3.46 -12.84
N LYS A 147 12.31 2.74 -13.50
CA LYS A 147 11.28 3.35 -14.35
C LYS A 147 9.95 3.23 -13.63
N PRO A 148 9.10 4.28 -13.62
CA PRO A 148 7.74 4.14 -13.13
C PRO A 148 7.06 3.03 -13.96
N LEU A 149 6.42 2.08 -13.29
CA LEU A 149 5.71 1.01 -14.00
C LEU A 149 4.53 1.65 -14.75
N PRO A 150 4.25 1.26 -16.01
CA PRO A 150 3.20 1.88 -16.83
C PRO A 150 1.84 1.99 -16.12
N ALA A 151 1.49 0.99 -15.30
CA ALA A 151 0.29 0.99 -14.48
C ALA A 151 0.23 2.12 -13.43
N VAL A 152 1.38 2.49 -12.84
CA VAL A 152 1.47 3.60 -11.87
C VAL A 152 1.36 4.95 -12.58
N GLU A 153 1.98 5.09 -13.76
CA GLU A 153 1.86 6.31 -14.56
C GLU A 153 0.43 6.56 -15.06
N ALA A 154 -0.25 5.51 -15.51
CA ALA A 154 -1.66 5.58 -15.93
C ALA A 154 -2.55 6.03 -14.76
N TYR A 155 -2.42 5.40 -13.59
CA TYR A 155 -3.18 5.76 -12.39
C TYR A 155 -2.96 7.22 -11.93
N LEU A 156 -1.73 7.73 -12.01
CA LEU A 156 -1.43 9.11 -11.60
C LEU A 156 -2.02 10.15 -12.57
N LYS A 157 -2.11 9.83 -13.87
CA LYS A 157 -2.71 10.71 -14.89
C LYS A 157 -4.23 10.81 -14.81
N GLU A 158 -4.90 9.76 -14.32
CA GLU A 158 -6.37 9.74 -14.19
C GLU A 158 -6.91 10.53 -12.98
N ARG A 159 -6.02 10.97 -12.06
CA ARG A 159 -6.39 11.69 -10.84
C ARG A 159 -5.89 13.14 -10.77
N SER A 160 -5.24 13.62 -11.83
CA SER A 160 -4.77 15.01 -12.00
C SER A 160 -5.82 15.90 -12.63
#